data_AF-A0A535B693-F1
#
_entry.id   AF-A0A535B693-F1
#
_cell.length_a   1.000
_cell.length_b   1.000
_cell.length_c   1.000
_cell.angle_alpha   90.00
_cell.angle_beta   90.00
_cell.angle_gamma   90.00
#
_symmetry.space_group_name_H-M   'P 1'
#
loop_
_entity.id
_entity.type
_entity.pdbx_description
1 polymer ?
#
loop_
_entity_poly.entity_id
_entity_poly.type
_entity_poly.pdbx_seq_one_letter_code
_entity_poly.pdbx_strand_id
1 'polypeptide(L)'
;MFKPVNECLEKYHVRIFAPDAGTYAIAATHHECNNGYPPGGNPGCNYPFDHVIGWEDAESLARDDVLAGSRIARQYSVDLANTNGGVWRGVNNDGSAQVLEFANHCGTVAADAVWASGTVDHVVDCNITVPTRVTLTLQAGAVVKFANSNSIDVDGTLRIDGEPNNRITITSVADSAAGQWGRLRIPSSGGSISIDNADIRDGGNSAAGAMIVNESEAGTLSVVDSTLHNSANNPVVLDNLRSGSNFTCSGTTASNNAQIGVKLQRMSTANVGLVSLPRCDSSLPYLVDGLLTVYGTLTFNPGTTVKFANSSSMDVQGTLRVDGEPTNRITITSVADSAAGQWGRLRIPSSGGSINIDNADIRNGGNSAAGAMIVNESSSGSVLVRDSNISASATTAVVNDSNAGPADARYNWWGAASGPANGGTQSCNPLPRPSGSGLPISCNVLFDPWFRCTLGQLCQSDADGLDDNTETACGSNPLNPNSRPERLDGAYANQDDDLDGAIDEPLPVGGEAYDCDGDGFSGGVEQYVFSAASPVSDQKRCGIDAWPADMNNNGFSDISDIALLTGVFGQSLPPAPIRYDIAPDPPPPPGGRFVDISDISKIVNYFGKHCSQP
;
A
#
# COMPACT_ATOMS: atom_id res chain seq x y z
N MET A 1 26.92 5.84 -28.20
CA MET A 1 27.26 7.10 -27.50
C MET A 1 28.42 6.77 -26.56
N PHE A 2 29.65 7.25 -26.79
CA PHE A 2 30.78 6.97 -25.89
C PHE A 2 31.41 8.27 -25.37
N LYS A 3 31.70 8.28 -24.07
CA LYS A 3 32.29 9.38 -23.29
C LYS A 3 33.83 9.23 -23.31
N PRO A 4 34.61 10.29 -23.58
CA PRO A 4 36.06 10.20 -23.49
C PRO A 4 36.52 10.35 -22.03
N VAL A 5 37.49 9.53 -21.64
CA VAL A 5 38.30 9.73 -20.43
C VAL A 5 39.71 10.11 -20.89
N ASN A 6 40.07 11.37 -20.63
CA ASN A 6 41.41 11.97 -20.63
C ASN A 6 42.24 12.03 -21.95
N GLU A 7 42.43 13.27 -22.41
CA GLU A 7 43.64 13.84 -23.06
C GLU A 7 44.13 13.36 -24.45
N CYS A 8 43.26 12.81 -25.30
CA CYS A 8 43.43 12.90 -26.76
C CYS A 8 42.07 13.19 -27.44
N LEU A 9 42.02 14.19 -28.32
CA LEU A 9 40.86 14.44 -29.17
C LEU A 9 40.83 13.37 -30.28
N GLU A 10 40.40 12.16 -29.93
CA GLU A 10 40.06 11.12 -30.91
C GLU A 10 38.80 11.56 -31.68
N LYS A 11 38.96 11.83 -32.97
CA LYS A 11 37.82 12.06 -33.87
C LYS A 11 37.36 10.71 -34.42
N TYR A 12 36.27 10.20 -33.86
CA TYR A 12 35.51 9.10 -34.45
C TYR A 12 34.51 9.69 -35.46
N HIS A 13 34.66 9.38 -36.74
CA HIS A 13 33.63 9.67 -37.72
C HIS A 13 32.60 8.53 -37.73
N VAL A 14 31.38 8.79 -37.27
CA VAL A 14 30.22 7.90 -37.45
C VAL A 14 29.39 8.48 -38.59
N ARG A 15 29.31 7.80 -39.74
CA ARG A 15 28.36 8.18 -40.81
C ARG A 15 27.11 7.31 -40.69
N ILE A 16 26.00 7.94 -40.36
CA ILE A 16 24.68 7.32 -40.34
C ILE A 16 24.04 7.61 -41.69
N PHE A 17 23.72 6.59 -42.48
CA PHE A 17 22.91 6.74 -43.68
C PHE A 17 21.45 6.43 -43.33
N ALA A 18 20.51 7.22 -43.86
CA ALA A 18 19.10 6.88 -43.84
C ALA A 18 18.64 6.79 -45.29
N PRO A 19 18.39 5.60 -45.85
CA PRO A 19 17.66 5.51 -47.10
C PRO A 19 16.17 5.66 -46.79
N ASP A 20 15.50 6.50 -47.57
CA ASP A 20 14.05 6.64 -47.52
C ASP A 20 13.38 5.27 -47.73
N ALA A 21 12.44 4.91 -46.84
CA ALA A 21 11.64 3.67 -46.80
C ALA A 21 12.26 2.39 -46.16
N GLY A 22 12.91 2.50 -45.00
CA GLY A 22 13.23 1.35 -44.13
C GLY A 22 14.72 1.28 -43.78
N THR A 23 15.07 1.91 -42.65
CA THR A 23 16.41 2.37 -42.24
C THR A 23 17.43 1.26 -41.93
N TYR A 24 18.67 1.43 -42.41
CA TYR A 24 19.89 0.70 -42.01
C TYR A 24 20.89 1.69 -41.41
N ALA A 25 21.71 1.30 -40.44
CA ALA A 25 22.87 2.09 -40.00
C ALA A 25 24.16 1.28 -40.17
N ILE A 26 25.13 1.81 -40.90
CA ILE A 26 26.48 1.25 -41.02
C ILE A 26 27.40 2.11 -40.15
N ALA A 27 27.90 1.59 -39.03
CA ALA A 27 28.93 2.26 -38.25
C ALA A 27 30.31 1.76 -38.72
N ALA A 28 31.08 2.64 -39.36
CA ALA A 28 32.49 2.41 -39.65
C ALA A 28 33.33 3.42 -38.86
N THR A 29 34.26 2.94 -38.04
CA THR A 29 35.21 3.80 -37.31
C THR A 29 36.47 4.01 -38.16
N HIS A 30 36.81 5.27 -38.44
CA HIS A 30 38.09 5.65 -39.02
C HIS A 30 38.82 6.66 -38.12
N HIS A 31 40.12 6.46 -37.92
CA HIS A 31 40.99 7.30 -37.09
C HIS A 31 41.73 8.29 -38.00
N GLU A 32 41.43 9.59 -37.90
CA GLU A 32 42.18 10.63 -38.63
C GLU A 32 43.09 11.42 -37.67
N CYS A 33 44.41 11.30 -37.85
CA CYS A 33 45.37 12.25 -37.29
C CYS A 33 45.68 13.33 -38.34
N ASN A 34 45.37 14.58 -38.00
CA ASN A 34 45.59 15.74 -38.87
C ASN A 34 47.07 16.17 -38.82
N ASN A 35 47.89 15.71 -39.77
CA ASN A 35 49.25 16.22 -39.94
C ASN A 35 49.26 17.34 -40.99
N GLY A 36 49.43 18.59 -40.53
CA GLY A 36 49.66 19.73 -41.40
C GLY A 36 51.05 19.70 -42.06
N TYR A 37 51.07 19.49 -43.39
CA TYR A 37 52.05 19.93 -44.43
C TYR A 37 53.55 19.55 -44.33
N PRO A 38 54.35 19.53 -45.44
CA PRO A 38 54.07 19.31 -46.87
C PRO A 38 54.78 18.06 -47.47
N PRO A 39 54.55 17.75 -48.76
CA PRO A 39 54.92 16.51 -49.44
C PRO A 39 56.29 16.58 -50.15
N GLY A 40 56.98 15.45 -50.25
CA GLY A 40 58.20 15.34 -51.06
C GLY A 40 58.54 13.91 -51.48
N GLY A 41 58.39 13.63 -52.79
CA GLY A 41 59.02 12.53 -53.55
C GLY A 41 58.43 11.13 -53.28
N ASN A 42 58.16 10.26 -54.25
CA ASN A 42 58.59 10.13 -55.64
C ASN A 42 57.62 9.10 -56.30
N PRO A 43 57.45 9.09 -57.63
CA PRO A 43 56.46 8.28 -58.34
C PRO A 43 57.02 6.90 -58.71
N GLY A 44 56.12 5.92 -58.77
CA GLY A 44 56.33 4.71 -59.55
C GLY A 44 56.18 3.42 -58.77
N CYS A 45 54.99 2.83 -58.84
CA CYS A 45 54.81 1.40 -59.01
C CYS A 45 53.49 1.18 -59.77
N ASN A 46 53.58 0.49 -60.89
CA ASN A 46 52.48 0.03 -61.75
C ASN A 46 52.39 -1.51 -61.63
N TYR A 47 51.23 -2.06 -62.00
CA TYR A 47 50.83 -3.48 -62.11
C TYR A 47 49.92 -4.04 -60.99
N PRO A 48 49.07 -5.04 -61.30
CA PRO A 48 47.76 -4.90 -61.93
C PRO A 48 46.68 -5.63 -61.09
N PHE A 49 45.42 -5.57 -61.52
CA PHE A 49 44.26 -6.20 -60.88
C PHE A 49 44.52 -7.57 -60.22
N ASP A 50 44.50 -7.60 -58.89
CA ASP A 50 43.84 -8.65 -58.12
C ASP A 50 42.58 -8.03 -57.53
N HIS A 51 41.46 -8.75 -57.59
CA HIS A 51 40.15 -8.31 -57.11
C HIS A 51 40.21 -8.04 -55.60
N VAL A 52 40.44 -6.78 -55.23
CA VAL A 52 40.25 -6.25 -53.89
C VAL A 52 38.89 -5.57 -53.88
N ILE A 53 37.95 -6.11 -53.10
CA ILE A 53 36.62 -5.53 -52.86
C ILE A 53 36.84 -4.17 -52.19
N GLY A 54 36.54 -3.09 -52.90
CA GLY A 54 36.60 -1.74 -52.36
C GLY A 54 35.46 -1.51 -51.36
N TRP A 55 35.53 -0.43 -50.59
CA TRP A 55 34.45 0.00 -49.67
C TRP A 55 33.07 0.07 -50.37
N GLU A 56 33.07 0.44 -51.66
CA GLU A 56 31.88 0.49 -52.54
C GLU A 56 31.26 -0.90 -52.81
N ASP A 57 32.05 -1.97 -52.74
CA ASP A 57 31.59 -3.34 -53.02
C ASP A 57 31.00 -4.02 -51.77
N ALA A 58 31.50 -3.71 -50.56
CA ALA A 58 30.86 -4.14 -49.30
C ALA A 58 29.49 -3.46 -49.10
N GLU A 59 29.37 -2.21 -49.54
CA GLU A 59 28.10 -1.48 -49.62
C GLU A 59 27.13 -2.12 -50.62
N SER A 60 27.62 -2.55 -51.79
CA SER A 60 26.79 -3.26 -52.78
C SER A 60 26.33 -4.62 -52.29
N LEU A 61 27.19 -5.41 -51.64
CA LEU A 61 26.83 -6.73 -51.11
C LEU A 61 25.79 -6.63 -49.99
N ALA A 62 25.94 -5.66 -49.08
CA ALA A 62 24.94 -5.40 -48.04
C ALA A 62 23.60 -4.92 -48.63
N ARG A 63 23.63 -4.06 -49.66
CA ARG A 63 22.45 -3.59 -50.39
C ARG A 63 21.76 -4.72 -51.16
N ASP A 64 22.51 -5.62 -51.79
CA ASP A 64 21.98 -6.68 -52.64
C ASP A 64 21.38 -7.85 -51.82
N ASP A 65 21.95 -8.19 -50.65
CA ASP A 65 21.35 -9.16 -49.70
C ASP A 65 20.04 -8.63 -49.08
N VAL A 66 19.99 -7.32 -48.81
CA VAL A 66 18.79 -6.59 -48.38
C VAL A 66 17.70 -6.63 -49.44
N LEU A 67 18.04 -6.36 -50.70
CA LEU A 67 17.10 -6.40 -51.83
C LEU A 67 16.65 -7.83 -52.17
N ALA A 68 17.44 -8.85 -51.80
CA ALA A 68 17.11 -10.27 -51.94
C ALA A 68 16.31 -10.85 -50.76
N GLY A 69 16.04 -10.07 -49.70
CA GLY A 69 15.22 -10.48 -48.56
C GLY A 69 15.89 -11.46 -47.59
N SER A 70 17.21 -11.64 -47.66
CA SER A 70 17.96 -12.55 -46.78
C SER A 70 18.34 -11.86 -45.47
N ARG A 71 17.50 -12.04 -44.43
CA ARG A 71 17.60 -11.38 -43.12
C ARG A 71 18.43 -12.19 -42.11
N ILE A 72 19.75 -12.22 -42.26
CA ILE A 72 20.67 -12.92 -41.35
C ILE A 72 21.78 -11.96 -40.93
N ALA A 73 22.08 -11.88 -39.64
CA ALA A 73 23.25 -11.18 -39.11
C ALA A 73 24.54 -11.73 -39.76
N ARG A 74 25.24 -10.90 -40.52
CA ARG A 74 26.57 -11.24 -41.06
C ARG A 74 27.61 -10.26 -40.53
N GLN A 75 28.59 -10.79 -39.82
CA GLN A 75 29.81 -10.07 -39.50
C GLN A 75 30.70 -10.09 -40.75
N TYR A 76 30.91 -8.94 -41.37
CA TYR A 76 31.85 -8.83 -42.48
C TYR A 76 33.23 -8.50 -41.91
N SER A 77 34.17 -9.42 -42.08
CA SER A 77 35.59 -9.13 -41.86
C SER A 77 36.04 -8.17 -42.98
N VAL A 78 36.28 -6.91 -42.64
CA VAL A 78 36.91 -5.98 -43.57
C VAL A 78 38.41 -6.20 -43.49
N ASP A 79 38.98 -6.90 -44.48
CA ASP A 79 40.43 -7.07 -44.56
C ASP A 79 41.05 -5.79 -45.14
N LEU A 80 41.65 -4.97 -44.28
CA LEU A 80 42.39 -3.75 -44.66
C LEU A 80 43.82 -4.08 -45.14
N ALA A 81 43.98 -5.14 -45.96
CA ALA A 81 45.25 -5.61 -46.49
C ALA A 81 45.99 -4.59 -47.39
N ASN A 82 45.45 -3.38 -47.62
CA ASN A 82 46.15 -2.31 -48.33
C ASN A 82 46.40 -1.04 -47.50
N THR A 83 46.31 -1.13 -46.17
CA THR A 83 47.02 -0.20 -45.29
C THR A 83 48.28 -0.89 -44.81
N ASN A 84 49.43 -0.49 -45.35
CA ASN A 84 50.78 -0.98 -45.04
C ASN A 84 50.84 -1.75 -43.71
N GLY A 85 51.00 -3.07 -43.79
CA GLY A 85 50.93 -4.01 -42.66
C GLY A 85 51.90 -3.70 -41.53
N GLY A 86 51.49 -2.86 -40.59
CA GLY A 86 52.29 -2.45 -39.45
C GLY A 86 51.46 -2.38 -38.18
N VAL A 87 51.85 -3.18 -37.19
CA VAL A 87 51.47 -3.00 -35.78
C VAL A 87 51.76 -1.55 -35.39
N TRP A 88 50.73 -0.77 -35.06
CA TRP A 88 50.89 0.58 -34.53
C TRP A 88 50.87 0.53 -33.00
N ARG A 89 52.04 0.68 -32.38
CA ARG A 89 52.24 0.71 -30.90
C ARG A 89 51.68 -0.49 -30.12
N GLY A 90 51.76 -1.70 -30.68
CA GLY A 90 51.44 -2.93 -29.95
C GLY A 90 49.95 -3.26 -29.82
N VAL A 91 49.08 -2.60 -30.60
CA VAL A 91 47.64 -2.90 -30.65
C VAL A 91 47.28 -3.37 -32.07
N ASN A 92 46.57 -4.49 -32.17
CA ASN A 92 46.03 -4.97 -33.45
C ASN A 92 44.87 -4.08 -33.89
N ASN A 93 44.84 -3.70 -35.16
CA ASN A 93 43.74 -2.95 -35.77
C ASN A 93 42.56 -3.91 -35.95
N ASP A 94 41.52 -3.81 -35.12
CA ASP A 94 40.40 -4.76 -35.12
C ASP A 94 39.27 -4.38 -36.08
N GLY A 95 39.29 -3.17 -36.68
CA GLY A 95 38.64 -2.83 -37.95
C GLY A 95 37.18 -3.29 -38.13
N SER A 96 36.42 -3.46 -37.05
CA SER A 96 35.11 -4.09 -37.11
C SER A 96 34.03 -3.06 -37.42
N ALA A 97 33.34 -3.20 -38.55
CA ALA A 97 32.05 -2.56 -38.77
C ALA A 97 30.95 -3.49 -38.25
N GLN A 98 30.10 -3.01 -37.35
CA GLN A 98 28.91 -3.73 -36.90
C GLN A 98 27.68 -3.14 -37.60
N VAL A 99 26.96 -3.98 -38.33
CA VAL A 99 25.61 -3.65 -38.80
C VAL A 99 24.65 -4.04 -37.68
N LEU A 100 24.05 -3.03 -37.04
CA LEU A 100 22.98 -3.23 -36.08
C LEU A 100 21.66 -3.21 -36.87
N GLU A 101 21.10 -4.39 -37.14
CA GLU A 101 19.75 -4.50 -37.69
C GLU A 101 18.73 -4.33 -36.56
N PHE A 102 17.66 -3.58 -36.84
CA PHE A 102 16.52 -3.40 -35.95
C PHE A 102 15.27 -3.93 -36.64
N ALA A 103 14.40 -4.61 -35.90
CA ALA A 103 13.05 -4.92 -36.38
C ALA A 103 12.15 -3.71 -36.11
N ASN A 104 11.95 -2.84 -37.09
CA ASN A 104 11.05 -1.69 -36.96
C ASN A 104 9.58 -2.11 -37.05
N HIS A 105 8.76 -1.59 -36.13
CA HIS A 105 7.32 -1.80 -36.05
C HIS A 105 6.61 -0.45 -36.06
N CYS A 106 5.54 -0.34 -36.85
CA CYS A 106 4.70 0.84 -36.91
C CYS A 106 3.28 0.47 -37.38
N GLY A 107 2.27 1.13 -36.83
CA GLY A 107 0.87 1.00 -37.24
C GLY A 107 0.15 -0.22 -36.64
N THR A 108 -0.88 -0.70 -37.35
CA THR A 108 -1.72 -1.81 -36.89
C THR A 108 -1.05 -3.16 -37.09
N VAL A 109 -1.06 -4.01 -36.05
CA VAL A 109 -0.65 -5.42 -36.16
C VAL A 109 -1.73 -6.18 -36.94
N ALA A 110 -1.42 -6.58 -38.18
CA ALA A 110 -2.41 -7.09 -39.12
C ALA A 110 -2.97 -8.49 -38.80
N ALA A 111 -2.18 -9.32 -38.10
CA ALA A 111 -2.52 -10.67 -37.67
C ALA A 111 -1.64 -11.05 -36.48
N ASP A 112 -1.91 -12.18 -35.84
CA ASP A 112 -1.10 -12.65 -34.71
C ASP A 112 0.39 -12.60 -35.03
N ALA A 113 1.16 -11.99 -34.15
CA ALA A 113 2.57 -11.69 -34.36
C ALA A 113 3.40 -12.05 -33.14
N VAL A 114 4.65 -12.44 -33.38
CA VAL A 114 5.62 -12.79 -32.35
C VAL A 114 6.86 -11.93 -32.50
N TRP A 115 7.25 -11.26 -31.42
CA TRP A 115 8.51 -10.56 -31.26
C TRP A 115 9.43 -11.44 -30.41
N ALA A 116 10.29 -12.20 -31.09
CA ALA A 116 11.16 -13.18 -30.48
C ALA A 116 12.48 -12.56 -30.00
N SER A 117 13.12 -13.17 -29.00
CA SER A 117 14.54 -12.90 -28.72
C SER A 117 15.41 -13.32 -29.90
N GLY A 118 16.45 -12.57 -30.22
CA GLY A 118 17.36 -12.90 -31.32
C GLY A 118 18.50 -11.90 -31.49
N THR A 119 19.05 -11.81 -32.69
CA THR A 119 20.17 -10.91 -33.04
C THR A 119 19.80 -9.43 -33.17
N VAL A 120 18.51 -9.06 -33.10
CA VAL A 120 18.03 -7.69 -33.36
C VAL A 120 17.06 -7.23 -32.28
N ASP A 121 17.13 -5.94 -31.92
CA ASP A 121 16.14 -5.30 -31.04
C ASP A 121 14.88 -4.94 -31.86
N HIS A 122 13.71 -4.98 -31.22
CA HIS A 122 12.44 -4.53 -31.78
C HIS A 122 12.25 -3.04 -31.52
N VAL A 123 12.12 -2.22 -32.56
CA VAL A 123 11.96 -0.77 -32.44
C VAL A 123 10.54 -0.35 -32.78
N VAL A 124 9.86 0.33 -31.87
CA VAL A 124 8.55 0.94 -32.09
C VAL A 124 8.74 2.35 -32.63
N ASP A 125 8.64 2.50 -33.95
CA ASP A 125 8.97 3.74 -34.68
C ASP A 125 7.77 4.68 -34.85
N CYS A 126 6.55 4.14 -34.74
CA CYS A 126 5.33 4.92 -34.53
C CYS A 126 4.38 4.20 -33.58
N ASN A 127 3.27 4.83 -33.18
CA ASN A 127 2.25 4.17 -32.35
C ASN A 127 1.79 2.85 -32.98
N ILE A 128 1.66 1.82 -32.14
CA ILE A 128 1.15 0.50 -32.52
C ILE A 128 -0.28 0.36 -32.04
N THR A 129 -1.11 -0.26 -32.87
CA THR A 129 -2.43 -0.76 -32.47
C THR A 129 -2.46 -2.27 -32.59
N VAL A 130 -2.75 -2.96 -31.50
CA VAL A 130 -3.10 -4.39 -31.51
C VAL A 130 -4.62 -4.50 -31.56
N PRO A 131 -5.22 -4.77 -32.73
CA PRO A 131 -6.67 -4.72 -32.89
C PRO A 131 -7.36 -5.91 -32.20
N THR A 132 -8.68 -5.82 -32.03
CA THR A 132 -9.49 -6.90 -31.46
C THR A 132 -9.24 -8.23 -32.16
N ARG A 133 -9.15 -9.33 -31.40
CA ARG A 133 -8.86 -10.70 -31.89
C ARG A 133 -7.46 -10.93 -32.46
N VAL A 134 -6.55 -9.95 -32.38
CA VAL A 134 -5.14 -10.13 -32.69
C VAL A 134 -4.33 -10.21 -31.41
N THR A 135 -3.35 -11.12 -31.41
CA THR A 135 -2.40 -11.32 -30.32
C THR A 135 -1.00 -10.91 -30.78
N LEU A 136 -0.40 -9.96 -30.07
CA LEU A 136 1.03 -9.68 -30.13
C LEU A 136 1.73 -10.36 -28.95
N THR A 137 2.64 -11.30 -29.22
CA THR A 137 3.44 -11.99 -28.21
C THR A 137 4.88 -11.47 -28.23
N LEU A 138 5.41 -11.05 -27.10
CA LEU A 138 6.83 -10.81 -26.87
C LEU A 138 7.37 -12.02 -26.10
N GLN A 139 8.39 -12.69 -26.64
CA GLN A 139 8.97 -13.88 -26.01
C GLN A 139 10.14 -13.52 -25.09
N ALA A 140 10.42 -14.40 -24.13
CA ALA A 140 11.54 -14.33 -23.21
C ALA A 140 12.85 -13.88 -23.89
N GLY A 141 13.50 -12.86 -23.32
CA GLY A 141 14.74 -12.27 -23.83
C GLY A 141 14.57 -11.22 -24.93
N ALA A 142 13.36 -10.92 -25.39
CA ALA A 142 13.13 -9.86 -26.36
C ALA A 142 13.48 -8.47 -25.78
N VAL A 143 14.04 -7.60 -26.61
CA VAL A 143 14.30 -6.19 -26.27
C VAL A 143 13.43 -5.32 -27.17
N VAL A 144 12.55 -4.52 -26.57
CA VAL A 144 11.64 -3.60 -27.25
C VAL A 144 12.01 -2.16 -26.89
N LYS A 145 12.29 -1.36 -27.91
CA LYS A 145 12.75 0.02 -27.81
C LYS A 145 11.78 0.98 -28.48
N PHE A 146 11.25 1.93 -27.74
CA PHE A 146 10.33 2.94 -28.27
C PHE A 146 11.09 4.19 -28.76
N ALA A 147 10.79 4.62 -29.98
CA ALA A 147 11.20 5.91 -30.49
C ALA A 147 10.16 7.00 -30.15
N ASN A 148 10.57 8.27 -30.18
CA ASN A 148 9.70 9.44 -30.34
C ASN A 148 8.40 9.48 -29.49
N SER A 149 8.45 9.13 -28.20
CA SER A 149 7.27 9.16 -27.31
C SER A 149 6.13 8.19 -27.70
N ASN A 150 6.40 7.20 -28.54
CA ASN A 150 5.39 6.26 -29.05
C ASN A 150 4.78 5.37 -27.95
N SER A 151 3.62 4.79 -28.27
CA SER A 151 2.83 3.92 -27.38
C SER A 151 2.32 2.68 -28.12
N ILE A 152 1.85 1.68 -27.36
CA ILE A 152 1.06 0.55 -27.88
C ILE A 152 -0.35 0.65 -27.28
N ASP A 153 -1.35 0.76 -28.14
CA ASP A 153 -2.77 0.65 -27.81
C ASP A 153 -3.24 -0.79 -28.10
N VAL A 154 -3.86 -1.44 -27.12
CA VAL A 154 -4.18 -2.88 -27.14
C VAL A 154 -5.69 -3.09 -27.01
N ASP A 155 -6.40 -3.15 -28.15
CA ASP A 155 -7.80 -3.59 -28.24
C ASP A 155 -7.93 -5.13 -28.22
N GLY A 156 -6.87 -5.83 -28.66
CA GLY A 156 -6.75 -7.28 -28.69
C GLY A 156 -6.03 -7.83 -27.48
N THR A 157 -4.91 -8.52 -27.71
CA THR A 157 -4.07 -9.10 -26.64
C THR A 157 -2.60 -8.79 -26.85
N LEU A 158 -1.95 -8.23 -25.82
CA LEU A 158 -0.51 -8.12 -25.73
C LEU A 158 -0.02 -9.08 -24.64
N ARG A 159 0.80 -10.05 -25.04
CA ARG A 159 1.38 -11.06 -24.16
C ARG A 159 2.88 -10.81 -24.06
N ILE A 160 3.39 -10.62 -22.84
CA ILE A 160 4.80 -10.35 -22.55
C ILE A 160 5.28 -11.50 -21.67
N ASP A 161 5.78 -12.55 -22.31
CA ASP A 161 6.09 -13.84 -21.69
C ASP A 161 7.58 -13.97 -21.42
N GLY A 162 8.04 -13.25 -20.40
CA GLY A 162 9.41 -13.38 -19.91
C GLY A 162 9.62 -14.68 -19.14
N GLU A 163 10.88 -14.99 -18.86
CA GLU A 163 11.27 -16.01 -17.90
C GLU A 163 12.20 -15.40 -16.83
N PRO A 164 12.27 -15.94 -15.60
CA PRO A 164 13.09 -15.37 -14.52
C PRO A 164 14.56 -15.14 -14.89
N ASN A 165 15.12 -16.02 -15.72
CA ASN A 165 16.51 -15.95 -16.19
C ASN A 165 16.66 -15.37 -17.61
N ASN A 166 15.55 -15.00 -18.25
CA ASN A 166 15.52 -14.49 -19.61
C ASN A 166 14.40 -13.46 -19.76
N ARG A 167 14.53 -12.37 -19.00
CA ARG A 167 13.52 -11.34 -18.88
C ARG A 167 13.39 -10.51 -20.15
N ILE A 168 12.18 -10.04 -20.44
CA ILE A 168 11.93 -9.11 -21.55
C ILE A 168 12.33 -7.69 -21.10
N THR A 169 12.97 -6.92 -21.98
CA THR A 169 13.28 -5.51 -21.72
C THR A 169 12.39 -4.61 -22.56
N ILE A 170 11.72 -3.65 -21.93
CA ILE A 170 10.93 -2.61 -22.60
C ILE A 170 11.41 -1.24 -22.14
N THR A 171 11.94 -0.46 -23.07
CA THR A 171 12.52 0.86 -22.78
C THR A 171 12.43 1.79 -24.00
N SER A 172 13.00 2.99 -23.93
CA SER A 172 13.16 3.87 -25.09
C SER A 172 14.42 3.51 -25.90
N VAL A 173 14.54 4.03 -27.12
CA VAL A 173 15.79 3.92 -27.91
C VAL A 173 16.98 4.58 -27.19
N ALA A 174 16.72 5.65 -26.43
CA ALA A 174 17.75 6.39 -25.72
C ALA A 174 18.12 5.80 -24.36
N ASP A 175 17.18 5.05 -23.74
CA ASP A 175 17.35 4.26 -22.52
C ASP A 175 18.15 4.99 -21.42
N SER A 176 17.77 6.24 -21.14
CA SER A 176 18.58 7.14 -20.32
C SER A 176 17.79 8.04 -19.39
N ALA A 177 16.48 8.19 -19.57
CA ALA A 177 15.67 9.07 -18.73
C ALA A 177 14.19 8.71 -18.75
N ALA A 178 13.52 9.06 -17.66
CA ALA A 178 12.08 8.93 -17.51
C ALA A 178 11.29 9.69 -18.59
N GLY A 179 10.19 9.11 -19.06
CA GLY A 179 9.27 9.73 -20.00
C GLY A 179 9.78 9.84 -21.44
N GLN A 180 10.79 9.05 -21.82
CA GLN A 180 11.31 8.99 -23.19
C GLN A 180 10.40 8.22 -24.15
N TRP A 181 9.43 7.47 -23.61
CA TRP A 181 8.34 6.87 -24.38
C TRP A 181 6.98 7.03 -23.68
N GLY A 182 5.92 6.69 -24.40
CA GLY A 182 4.54 6.88 -23.96
C GLY A 182 4.09 5.81 -22.98
N ARG A 183 3.33 4.82 -23.45
CA ARG A 183 2.71 3.79 -22.60
C ARG A 183 2.34 2.52 -23.35
N LEU A 184 2.11 1.46 -22.58
CA LEU A 184 1.29 0.32 -22.95
C LEU A 184 -0.12 0.56 -22.41
N ARG A 185 -1.13 0.58 -23.28
CA ARG A 185 -2.48 1.01 -22.91
C ARG A 185 -3.53 0.00 -23.35
N ILE A 186 -4.42 -0.37 -22.45
CA ILE A 186 -5.72 -0.96 -22.77
C ILE A 186 -6.70 0.21 -22.96
N PRO A 187 -7.15 0.52 -24.19
CA PRO A 187 -8.08 1.62 -24.42
C PRO A 187 -9.48 1.29 -23.88
N SER A 188 -10.36 2.29 -23.83
CA SER A 188 -11.72 2.12 -23.30
C SER A 188 -12.58 1.07 -24.04
N SER A 189 -12.22 0.74 -25.29
CA SER A 189 -12.82 -0.31 -26.12
C SER A 189 -12.62 -1.74 -25.58
N GLY A 190 -11.68 -1.97 -24.67
CA GLY A 190 -11.34 -3.31 -24.17
C GLY A 190 -9.95 -3.76 -24.56
N GLY A 191 -9.61 -4.99 -24.16
CA GLY A 191 -8.33 -5.63 -24.47
C GLY A 191 -7.69 -6.30 -23.26
N SER A 192 -6.56 -6.95 -23.50
CA SER A 192 -5.80 -7.65 -22.45
C SER A 192 -4.31 -7.39 -22.60
N ILE A 193 -3.65 -7.03 -21.49
CA ILE A 193 -2.19 -6.99 -21.38
C ILE A 193 -1.78 -7.97 -20.27
N SER A 194 -0.94 -8.95 -20.60
CA SER A 194 -0.34 -9.88 -19.65
C SER A 194 1.16 -9.70 -19.62
N ILE A 195 1.71 -9.35 -18.46
CA ILE A 195 3.13 -9.09 -18.24
C ILE A 195 3.67 -10.07 -17.22
N ASP A 196 4.66 -10.86 -17.63
CA ASP A 196 5.35 -11.82 -16.80
C ASP A 196 6.86 -11.66 -17.00
N ASN A 197 7.62 -11.59 -15.90
CA ASN A 197 9.09 -11.55 -15.93
C ASN A 197 9.70 -10.49 -16.89
N ALA A 198 9.21 -9.25 -16.82
CA ALA A 198 9.69 -8.14 -17.66
C ALA A 198 10.35 -6.99 -16.88
N ASP A 199 11.35 -6.35 -17.46
CA ASP A 199 11.88 -5.05 -17.04
C ASP A 199 11.32 -3.94 -17.92
N ILE A 200 10.48 -3.07 -17.35
CA ILE A 200 9.83 -1.98 -18.05
C ILE A 200 10.26 -0.66 -17.42
N ARG A 201 10.90 0.21 -18.20
CA ARG A 201 11.47 1.45 -17.70
C ARG A 201 11.40 2.63 -18.65
N ASP A 202 11.69 3.82 -18.15
CA ASP A 202 11.89 5.07 -18.91
C ASP A 202 10.63 5.61 -19.62
N GLY A 203 9.45 5.09 -19.29
CA GLY A 203 8.19 5.43 -19.95
C GLY A 203 7.34 6.41 -19.16
N GLY A 204 6.06 6.49 -19.56
CA GLY A 204 5.05 7.26 -18.85
C GLY A 204 5.27 8.76 -18.96
N ASN A 205 5.55 9.26 -20.16
CA ASN A 205 5.62 10.70 -20.42
C ASN A 205 4.36 11.45 -19.96
N SER A 206 4.42 12.79 -19.89
CA SER A 206 3.34 13.62 -19.36
C SER A 206 1.99 13.45 -20.07
N ALA A 207 1.99 13.13 -21.37
CA ALA A 207 0.77 12.88 -22.13
C ALA A 207 0.17 11.48 -21.87
N ALA A 208 1.02 10.50 -21.55
CA ALA A 208 0.63 9.12 -21.31
C ALA A 208 0.11 8.87 -19.87
N GLY A 209 0.60 9.65 -18.89
CA GLY A 209 0.16 9.60 -17.49
C GLY A 209 0.70 8.43 -16.66
N ALA A 210 1.15 7.34 -17.28
CA ALA A 210 1.86 6.22 -16.67
C ALA A 210 2.51 5.32 -17.75
N MET A 211 3.37 4.37 -17.36
CA MET A 211 3.94 3.39 -18.31
C MET A 211 2.91 2.36 -18.76
N ILE A 212 2.03 1.93 -17.84
CA ILE A 212 0.99 0.93 -18.10
C ILE A 212 -0.35 1.53 -17.67
N VAL A 213 -1.33 1.51 -18.57
CA VAL A 213 -2.64 2.09 -18.32
C VAL A 213 -3.74 1.12 -18.72
N ASN A 214 -4.68 0.86 -17.82
CA ASN A 214 -5.95 0.23 -18.17
C ASN A 214 -7.08 1.26 -18.05
N GLU A 215 -7.62 1.71 -19.18
CA GLU A 215 -8.75 2.66 -19.25
C GLU A 215 -10.07 1.95 -19.55
N SER A 216 -10.06 0.62 -19.62
CA SER A 216 -11.22 -0.19 -19.97
C SER A 216 -11.98 -0.66 -18.73
N GLU A 217 -13.30 -0.51 -18.81
CA GLU A 217 -14.25 -1.02 -17.82
C GLU A 217 -14.28 -2.56 -17.76
N ALA A 218 -13.78 -3.23 -18.80
CA ALA A 218 -13.75 -4.69 -18.94
C ALA A 218 -12.37 -5.26 -19.34
N GLY A 219 -11.33 -4.42 -19.31
CA GLY A 219 -9.99 -4.81 -19.70
C GLY A 219 -9.32 -5.71 -18.66
N THR A 220 -8.45 -6.60 -19.11
CA THR A 220 -7.65 -7.46 -18.23
C THR A 220 -6.20 -7.01 -18.23
N LEU A 221 -5.66 -6.68 -17.04
CA LEU A 221 -4.25 -6.35 -16.86
C LEU A 221 -3.63 -7.30 -15.84
N SER A 222 -2.56 -7.98 -16.23
CA SER A 222 -1.72 -8.78 -15.34
C SER A 222 -0.30 -8.24 -15.35
N VAL A 223 0.28 -8.02 -14.16
CA VAL A 223 1.69 -7.66 -14.01
C VAL A 223 2.33 -8.50 -12.90
N VAL A 224 3.08 -9.51 -13.30
CA VAL A 224 3.65 -10.54 -12.42
C VAL A 224 5.16 -10.62 -12.59
N ASP A 225 5.88 -10.82 -11.48
CA ASP A 225 7.33 -11.05 -11.42
C ASP A 225 8.18 -10.04 -12.22
N SER A 226 7.68 -8.80 -12.32
CA SER A 226 8.21 -7.76 -13.18
C SER A 226 8.89 -6.61 -12.41
N THR A 227 9.64 -5.76 -13.10
CA THR A 227 10.27 -4.57 -12.51
C THR A 227 9.82 -3.34 -13.29
N LEU A 228 9.22 -2.37 -12.59
CA LEU A 228 8.67 -1.14 -13.18
C LEU A 228 9.42 0.07 -12.62
N HIS A 229 10.30 0.70 -13.40
CA HIS A 229 11.12 1.78 -12.86
C HIS A 229 11.36 2.96 -13.79
N ASN A 230 11.80 4.07 -13.20
CA ASN A 230 12.14 5.30 -13.95
C ASN A 230 10.98 5.84 -14.81
N SER A 231 9.73 5.74 -14.35
CA SER A 231 8.60 6.42 -15.00
C SER A 231 8.60 7.91 -14.70
N ALA A 232 8.22 8.73 -15.68
CA ALA A 232 7.98 10.16 -15.46
C ALA A 232 6.66 10.45 -14.72
N ASN A 233 5.84 9.43 -14.44
CA ASN A 233 4.62 9.50 -13.64
C ASN A 233 4.49 8.24 -12.75
N ASN A 234 3.27 7.71 -12.58
CA ASN A 234 3.03 6.42 -11.92
C ASN A 234 3.49 5.28 -12.84
N PRO A 235 3.98 4.16 -12.29
CA PRO A 235 4.25 2.97 -13.10
C PRO A 235 2.97 2.37 -13.71
N VAL A 236 1.86 2.35 -12.95
CA VAL A 236 0.57 1.79 -13.39
C VAL A 236 -0.58 2.74 -13.03
N VAL A 237 -1.51 2.92 -13.97
CA VAL A 237 -2.79 3.60 -13.74
C VAL A 237 -3.94 2.64 -14.08
N LEU A 238 -4.86 2.50 -13.13
CA LEU A 238 -6.14 1.82 -13.29
C LEU A 238 -7.22 2.89 -13.32
N ASP A 239 -7.84 3.03 -14.49
CA ASP A 239 -8.76 4.12 -14.76
C ASP A 239 -10.11 3.58 -15.19
N ASN A 240 -11.14 3.86 -14.40
CA ASN A 240 -12.53 3.48 -14.67
C ASN A 240 -12.77 1.96 -14.74
N LEU A 241 -12.14 1.21 -13.83
CA LEU A 241 -12.40 -0.23 -13.68
C LEU A 241 -13.84 -0.53 -13.24
N ARG A 242 -14.42 -1.63 -13.75
CA ARG A 242 -15.74 -2.17 -13.36
C ARG A 242 -15.69 -3.69 -13.18
N SER A 243 -16.82 -4.33 -12.88
CA SER A 243 -16.90 -5.78 -12.63
C SER A 243 -16.44 -6.68 -13.79
N GLY A 244 -16.40 -6.17 -15.01
CA GLY A 244 -15.84 -6.90 -16.15
C GLY A 244 -14.32 -6.87 -16.22
N SER A 245 -13.67 -5.96 -15.48
CA SER A 245 -12.22 -5.80 -15.48
C SER A 245 -11.54 -6.77 -14.53
N ASN A 246 -10.31 -7.14 -14.86
CA ASN A 246 -9.48 -7.98 -14.00
C ASN A 246 -8.10 -7.35 -13.87
N PHE A 247 -7.62 -7.21 -12.63
CA PHE A 247 -6.27 -6.77 -12.34
C PHE A 247 -5.57 -7.80 -11.47
N THR A 248 -4.41 -8.27 -11.92
CA THR A 248 -3.55 -9.19 -11.15
C THR A 248 -2.16 -8.61 -11.01
N CYS A 249 -1.61 -8.74 -9.81
CA CYS A 249 -0.34 -8.14 -9.43
C CYS A 249 0.32 -8.98 -8.33
N SER A 250 1.50 -9.53 -8.61
CA SER A 250 2.26 -10.33 -7.63
C SER A 250 3.73 -10.38 -8.02
N GLY A 251 4.65 -10.35 -7.05
CA GLY A 251 6.10 -10.42 -7.31
C GLY A 251 6.69 -9.24 -8.11
N THR A 252 5.87 -8.28 -8.52
CA THR A 252 6.31 -7.11 -9.29
C THR A 252 6.78 -6.01 -8.36
N THR A 253 7.96 -5.46 -8.60
CA THR A 253 8.52 -4.34 -7.82
C THR A 253 8.57 -3.05 -8.64
N ALA A 254 8.59 -1.90 -7.97
CA ALA A 254 8.73 -0.61 -8.63
C ALA A 254 9.71 0.33 -7.92
N SER A 255 10.46 1.12 -8.69
CA SER A 255 11.47 2.03 -8.13
C SER A 255 11.70 3.25 -9.02
N ASN A 256 12.25 4.34 -8.47
CA ASN A 256 12.62 5.54 -9.22
C ASN A 256 11.51 6.16 -10.10
N ASN A 257 10.24 5.89 -9.81
CA ASN A 257 9.12 6.49 -10.52
C ASN A 257 8.79 7.86 -9.90
N ALA A 258 8.42 8.84 -10.73
CA ALA A 258 8.09 10.19 -10.25
C ALA A 258 6.88 10.20 -9.30
N GLN A 259 5.95 9.26 -9.48
CA GLN A 259 4.85 8.99 -8.55
C GLN A 259 4.82 7.50 -8.17
N ILE A 260 4.36 7.20 -6.97
CA ILE A 260 4.39 5.82 -6.45
C ILE A 260 3.22 4.99 -6.98
N GLY A 261 3.41 3.68 -7.02
CA GLY A 261 2.31 2.73 -6.94
C GLY A 261 1.35 2.68 -8.12
N VAL A 262 0.25 1.95 -7.90
CA VAL A 262 -0.86 1.77 -8.83
C VAL A 262 -1.90 2.85 -8.56
N LYS A 263 -1.97 3.87 -9.42
CA LYS A 263 -2.91 4.97 -9.22
C LYS A 263 -4.33 4.56 -9.62
N LEU A 264 -5.28 4.81 -8.73
CA LEU A 264 -6.70 4.55 -8.94
C LEU A 264 -7.42 5.84 -9.36
N GLN A 265 -8.12 5.82 -10.49
CA GLN A 265 -8.87 6.98 -10.97
C GLN A 265 -10.25 6.59 -11.47
N ARG A 266 -11.22 7.49 -11.23
CA ARG A 266 -12.59 7.43 -11.77
C ARG A 266 -13.27 6.07 -11.57
N MET A 267 -13.12 5.45 -10.38
CA MET A 267 -13.62 4.10 -10.11
C MET A 267 -15.16 4.05 -10.10
N SER A 268 -15.72 3.75 -11.28
CA SER A 268 -17.14 3.72 -11.64
C SER A 268 -17.82 5.10 -11.67
N THR A 269 -18.87 5.23 -12.48
CA THR A 269 -19.92 6.28 -12.45
C THR A 269 -21.30 5.69 -12.82
N ALA A 270 -21.42 4.37 -13.03
CA ALA A 270 -22.67 3.70 -13.38
C ALA A 270 -22.65 2.18 -13.11
N ASN A 271 -23.65 1.70 -12.36
CA ASN A 271 -24.09 0.31 -12.10
C ASN A 271 -23.10 -0.71 -11.47
N VAL A 272 -23.29 -0.95 -10.16
CA VAL A 272 -23.24 -2.25 -9.43
C VAL A 272 -22.30 -3.35 -9.95
N GLY A 273 -21.01 -3.04 -10.06
CA GLY A 273 -19.95 -4.02 -10.26
C GLY A 273 -19.03 -4.15 -9.05
N LEU A 274 -18.49 -5.34 -8.81
CA LEU A 274 -17.41 -5.61 -7.86
C LEU A 274 -16.05 -5.47 -8.56
N VAL A 275 -15.18 -4.60 -8.04
CA VAL A 275 -13.75 -4.56 -8.38
C VAL A 275 -12.97 -5.06 -7.18
N SER A 276 -12.20 -6.13 -7.34
CA SER A 276 -11.31 -6.67 -6.30
C SER A 276 -9.86 -6.37 -6.66
N LEU A 277 -9.13 -5.77 -5.72
CA LEU A 277 -7.75 -5.34 -5.89
C LEU A 277 -6.82 -6.23 -5.03
N PRO A 278 -5.95 -7.04 -5.66
CA PRO A 278 -5.04 -7.95 -4.96
C PRO A 278 -3.86 -7.24 -4.30
N ARG A 279 -3.14 -7.93 -3.43
CA ARG A 279 -1.88 -7.42 -2.88
C ARG A 279 -0.78 -7.39 -3.95
N CYS A 280 -0.32 -6.19 -4.30
CA CYS A 280 0.96 -5.96 -4.96
C CYS A 280 2.14 -6.01 -3.97
N ASP A 281 3.38 -5.97 -4.48
CA ASP A 281 4.55 -5.72 -3.64
C ASP A 281 4.46 -4.37 -2.91
N SER A 282 5.15 -4.26 -1.77
CA SER A 282 5.19 -3.04 -0.95
C SER A 282 5.67 -1.78 -1.69
N SER A 283 6.48 -1.94 -2.73
CA SER A 283 6.93 -0.85 -3.60
C SER A 283 5.86 -0.37 -4.60
N LEU A 284 4.75 -1.11 -4.72
CA LEU A 284 3.60 -0.82 -5.57
C LEU A 284 2.28 -0.70 -4.78
N PRO A 285 2.17 0.25 -3.84
CA PRO A 285 0.90 0.48 -3.13
C PRO A 285 -0.18 0.99 -4.09
N TYR A 286 -1.45 0.82 -3.73
CA TYR A 286 -2.53 1.54 -4.42
C TYR A 286 -2.51 3.01 -4.02
N LEU A 287 -2.52 3.91 -5.00
CA LEU A 287 -2.48 5.35 -4.78
C LEU A 287 -3.83 5.99 -5.08
N VAL A 288 -4.38 6.70 -4.10
CA VAL A 288 -5.46 7.66 -4.28
C VAL A 288 -4.88 9.07 -4.31
N ASP A 289 -5.03 9.76 -5.43
CA ASP A 289 -4.50 11.10 -5.64
C ASP A 289 -5.62 12.02 -6.16
N GLY A 290 -6.06 12.94 -5.30
CA GLY A 290 -7.27 13.75 -5.45
C GLY A 290 -8.49 13.13 -4.76
N LEU A 291 -9.66 13.28 -5.37
CA LEU A 291 -10.91 12.67 -4.89
C LEU A 291 -11.21 11.43 -5.72
N LEU A 292 -11.20 10.26 -5.07
CA LEU A 292 -11.67 9.03 -5.68
C LEU A 292 -13.13 8.78 -5.29
N THR A 293 -14.02 8.67 -6.27
CA THR A 293 -15.41 8.26 -6.00
C THR A 293 -15.59 6.79 -6.32
N VAL A 294 -16.25 6.04 -5.43
CA VAL A 294 -16.59 4.62 -5.55
C VAL A 294 -18.11 4.50 -5.69
N TYR A 295 -18.60 4.13 -6.86
CA TYR A 295 -20.05 3.97 -7.12
C TYR A 295 -20.53 2.51 -7.06
N GLY A 296 -19.63 1.55 -7.28
CA GLY A 296 -19.88 0.11 -7.17
C GLY A 296 -19.35 -0.46 -5.86
N THR A 297 -18.95 -1.74 -5.87
CA THR A 297 -18.18 -2.32 -4.77
C THR A 297 -16.69 -2.29 -5.11
N LEU A 298 -15.88 -1.64 -4.28
CA LEU A 298 -14.42 -1.69 -4.34
C LEU A 298 -13.92 -2.51 -3.15
N THR A 299 -13.25 -3.62 -3.44
CA THR A 299 -12.65 -4.50 -2.44
C THR A 299 -11.13 -4.44 -2.50
N PHE A 300 -10.51 -4.20 -1.35
CA PHE A 300 -9.08 -4.41 -1.15
C PHE A 300 -8.86 -5.75 -0.43
N ASN A 301 -8.01 -6.60 -1.00
CA ASN A 301 -7.73 -7.94 -0.47
C ASN A 301 -6.69 -7.90 0.67
N PRO A 302 -6.55 -8.98 1.46
CA PRO A 302 -5.62 -9.02 2.59
C PRO A 302 -4.18 -8.63 2.23
N GLY A 303 -3.54 -7.84 3.10
CA GLY A 303 -2.15 -7.39 2.94
C GLY A 303 -1.90 -6.26 1.95
N THR A 304 -2.96 -5.69 1.38
CA THR A 304 -2.84 -4.53 0.50
C THR A 304 -2.37 -3.29 1.27
N THR A 305 -1.66 -2.40 0.58
CA THR A 305 -1.34 -1.06 1.09
C THR A 305 -2.00 -0.03 0.20
N VAL A 306 -2.83 0.82 0.80
CA VAL A 306 -3.51 1.95 0.15
C VAL A 306 -2.93 3.24 0.70
N LYS A 307 -2.38 4.06 -0.19
CA LYS A 307 -1.79 5.35 0.13
C LYS A 307 -2.59 6.49 -0.49
N PHE A 308 -2.81 7.54 0.28
CA PHE A 308 -3.44 8.78 -0.16
C PHE A 308 -2.38 9.86 -0.35
N ALA A 309 -2.39 10.54 -1.50
CA ALA A 309 -1.62 11.77 -1.67
C ALA A 309 -2.13 12.86 -0.71
N ASN A 310 -1.34 13.93 -0.55
CA ASN A 310 -1.65 14.97 0.44
C ASN A 310 -3.09 15.50 0.26
N SER A 311 -3.85 15.56 1.34
CA SER A 311 -5.26 15.99 1.37
C SER A 311 -6.23 15.21 0.47
N SER A 312 -5.83 14.06 -0.08
CA SER A 312 -6.68 13.23 -0.93
C SER A 312 -7.74 12.49 -0.11
N SER A 313 -8.87 12.16 -0.73
CA SER A 313 -10.03 11.54 -0.07
C SER A 313 -10.71 10.53 -0.97
N MET A 314 -11.55 9.69 -0.38
CA MET A 314 -12.41 8.74 -1.08
C MET A 314 -13.88 8.97 -0.72
N ASP A 315 -14.72 9.19 -1.72
CA ASP A 315 -16.18 9.26 -1.58
C ASP A 315 -16.79 7.91 -1.96
N VAL A 316 -17.51 7.28 -1.04
CA VAL A 316 -18.09 5.94 -1.18
C VAL A 316 -19.60 6.05 -1.34
N GLN A 317 -20.06 6.11 -2.59
CA GLN A 317 -21.49 6.08 -2.94
C GLN A 317 -22.05 4.66 -3.04
N GLY A 318 -21.19 3.69 -3.35
CA GLY A 318 -21.50 2.26 -3.37
C GLY A 318 -21.03 1.57 -2.09
N THR A 319 -20.08 0.64 -2.21
CA THR A 319 -19.51 -0.10 -1.09
C THR A 319 -17.99 -0.09 -1.16
N LEU A 320 -17.33 0.31 -0.08
CA LEU A 320 -15.92 0.07 0.14
C LEU A 320 -15.79 -1.12 1.09
N ARG A 321 -15.04 -2.14 0.68
CA ARG A 321 -14.78 -3.35 1.46
C ARG A 321 -13.27 -3.52 1.64
N VAL A 322 -12.82 -3.47 2.88
CA VAL A 322 -11.41 -3.64 3.27
C VAL A 322 -11.34 -4.97 4.03
N ASP A 323 -10.96 -6.02 3.31
CA ASP A 323 -10.98 -7.39 3.81
C ASP A 323 -9.59 -7.80 4.28
N GLY A 324 -9.17 -7.31 5.44
CA GLY A 324 -7.93 -7.78 6.06
C GLY A 324 -8.08 -9.15 6.70
N GLU A 325 -6.95 -9.74 7.05
CA GLU A 325 -6.85 -10.91 7.94
C GLU A 325 -5.94 -10.56 9.13
N PRO A 326 -6.09 -11.20 10.30
CA PRO A 326 -5.27 -10.90 11.48
C PRO A 326 -3.75 -10.93 11.22
N THR A 327 -3.30 -11.83 10.36
CA THR A 327 -1.89 -12.00 9.97
C THR A 327 -1.50 -11.28 8.68
N ASN A 328 -2.48 -10.74 7.93
CA ASN A 328 -2.27 -10.10 6.65
C ASN A 328 -3.19 -8.88 6.54
N ARG A 329 -2.92 -7.91 7.42
CA ARG A 329 -3.73 -6.71 7.61
C ARG A 329 -3.58 -5.73 6.45
N ILE A 330 -4.61 -4.93 6.21
CA ILE A 330 -4.58 -3.90 5.17
C ILE A 330 -4.09 -2.59 5.77
N THR A 331 -3.12 -1.93 5.13
CA THR A 331 -2.67 -0.60 5.56
C THR A 331 -3.36 0.50 4.76
N ILE A 332 -3.97 1.47 5.44
CA ILE A 332 -4.55 2.69 4.84
C ILE A 332 -3.87 3.91 5.47
N THR A 333 -3.10 4.65 4.68
CA THR A 333 -2.33 5.79 5.18
C THR A 333 -2.03 6.84 4.11
N SER A 334 -1.27 7.89 4.43
CA SER A 334 -0.77 8.87 3.47
C SER A 334 0.49 8.39 2.72
N VAL A 335 0.85 9.06 1.63
CA VAL A 335 2.13 8.85 0.93
C VAL A 335 3.32 9.08 1.86
N ALA A 336 3.30 10.19 2.60
CA ALA A 336 4.39 10.61 3.50
C ALA A 336 4.44 9.80 4.80
N ASP A 337 3.31 9.22 5.19
CA ASP A 337 3.15 8.26 6.27
C ASP A 337 3.79 8.63 7.62
N SER A 338 3.74 9.90 7.99
CA SER A 338 4.57 10.44 9.08
C SER A 338 3.83 11.32 10.07
N ALA A 339 2.62 11.79 9.77
CA ALA A 339 1.87 12.65 10.68
C ALA A 339 0.36 12.60 10.43
N ALA A 340 -0.39 12.95 11.47
CA ALA A 340 -1.83 13.12 11.41
C ALA A 340 -2.27 14.18 10.38
N GLY A 341 -3.41 13.96 9.73
CA GLY A 341 -4.00 14.91 8.78
C GLY A 341 -3.28 15.04 7.44
N GLN A 342 -2.39 14.12 7.09
CA GLN A 342 -1.71 14.11 5.79
C GLN A 342 -2.64 13.68 4.65
N TRP A 343 -3.72 12.96 4.94
CA TRP A 343 -4.81 12.72 4.00
C TRP A 343 -6.16 13.12 4.60
N GLY A 344 -7.18 13.21 3.73
CA GLY A 344 -8.50 13.69 4.09
C GLY A 344 -9.33 12.62 4.81
N ARG A 345 -10.18 11.92 4.06
CA ARG A 345 -11.17 11.00 4.62
C ARG A 345 -11.62 9.89 3.68
N LEU A 346 -12.15 8.83 4.27
CA LEU A 346 -13.12 7.92 3.66
C LEU A 346 -14.52 8.43 4.02
N ARG A 347 -15.33 8.79 3.03
CA ARG A 347 -16.59 9.51 3.25
C ARG A 347 -17.73 8.83 2.53
N ILE A 348 -18.82 8.53 3.23
CA ILE A 348 -20.12 8.26 2.63
C ILE A 348 -20.82 9.61 2.43
N PRO A 349 -21.01 10.08 1.19
CA PRO A 349 -21.72 11.33 0.93
C PRO A 349 -23.22 11.18 1.19
N SER A 350 -23.95 12.29 1.23
CA SER A 350 -25.38 12.31 1.53
C SER A 350 -26.26 11.43 0.63
N SER A 351 -25.79 11.07 -0.58
CA SER A 351 -26.45 10.12 -1.48
C SER A 351 -26.55 8.69 -0.95
N GLY A 352 -25.82 8.34 0.11
CA GLY A 352 -25.75 6.99 0.67
C GLY A 352 -24.48 6.24 0.27
N GLY A 353 -24.33 5.03 0.81
CA GLY A 353 -23.16 4.16 0.60
C GLY A 353 -22.87 3.28 1.82
N SER A 354 -21.83 2.46 1.72
CA SER A 354 -21.39 1.57 2.80
C SER A 354 -19.88 1.48 2.88
N ILE A 355 -19.31 1.61 4.08
CA ILE A 355 -17.90 1.35 4.37
C ILE A 355 -17.83 0.16 5.33
N ASN A 356 -17.16 -0.90 4.91
CA ASN A 356 -16.90 -2.09 5.72
C ASN A 356 -15.40 -2.32 5.79
N ILE A 357 -14.84 -2.23 7.00
CA ILE A 357 -13.42 -2.38 7.26
C ILE A 357 -13.20 -3.44 8.33
N ASP A 358 -12.37 -4.41 7.99
CA ASP A 358 -11.99 -5.53 8.83
C ASP A 358 -10.46 -5.69 8.81
N ASN A 359 -9.84 -5.91 9.97
CA ASN A 359 -8.41 -6.22 10.09
C ASN A 359 -7.47 -5.22 9.35
N ALA A 360 -7.64 -3.93 9.63
CA ALA A 360 -6.86 -2.86 8.97
C ALA A 360 -6.07 -1.97 9.93
N ASP A 361 -4.96 -1.41 9.43
CA ASP A 361 -4.19 -0.34 10.06
C ASP A 361 -4.50 0.99 9.34
N ILE A 362 -5.33 1.84 9.95
CA ILE A 362 -5.79 3.12 9.41
C ILE A 362 -5.15 4.26 10.19
N ARG A 363 -4.34 5.08 9.52
CA ARG A 363 -3.61 6.15 10.21
C ARG A 363 -3.30 7.36 9.37
N ASN A 364 -2.85 8.44 10.03
CA ASN A 364 -2.33 9.67 9.42
C ASN A 364 -3.36 10.49 8.61
N GLY A 365 -4.66 10.27 8.84
CA GLY A 365 -5.75 10.92 8.11
C GLY A 365 -6.47 12.02 8.88
N GLY A 366 -7.67 12.37 8.43
CA GLY A 366 -8.61 13.18 9.18
C GLY A 366 -8.18 14.64 9.28
N ASN A 367 -7.67 15.19 8.17
CA ASN A 367 -7.27 16.60 8.11
C ASN A 367 -8.42 17.55 8.52
N SER A 368 -8.08 18.78 8.87
CA SER A 368 -9.07 19.75 9.40
C SER A 368 -10.21 20.07 8.44
N ALA A 369 -10.00 19.98 7.12
CA ALA A 369 -11.03 20.17 6.12
C ALA A 369 -11.98 18.96 5.99
N ALA A 370 -11.51 17.76 6.33
CA ALA A 370 -12.25 16.51 6.25
C ALA A 370 -13.14 16.26 7.47
N GLY A 371 -12.73 16.75 8.65
CA GLY A 371 -13.47 16.68 9.91
C GLY A 371 -13.38 15.34 10.66
N ALA A 372 -13.11 14.24 9.96
CA ALA A 372 -12.73 12.95 10.53
C ALA A 372 -12.00 12.07 9.50
N MET A 373 -11.43 10.94 9.93
CA MET A 373 -10.86 9.94 9.00
C MET A 373 -11.94 9.13 8.28
N ILE A 374 -12.99 8.73 9.00
CA ILE A 374 -14.13 7.98 8.47
C ILE A 374 -15.39 8.79 8.76
N VAL A 375 -16.14 9.14 7.72
CA VAL A 375 -17.31 10.03 7.82
C VAL A 375 -18.50 9.39 7.11
N ASN A 376 -19.64 9.31 7.79
CA ASN A 376 -20.93 9.10 7.14
C ASN A 376 -21.79 10.37 7.26
N GLU A 377 -22.13 10.97 6.13
CA GLU A 377 -23.00 12.15 6.02
C GLU A 377 -24.41 11.80 5.50
N SER A 378 -24.75 10.51 5.44
CA SER A 378 -26.03 10.02 4.94
C SER A 378 -26.83 9.33 6.03
N SER A 379 -28.11 9.68 6.13
CA SER A 379 -29.08 9.00 7.00
C SER A 379 -29.39 7.56 6.57
N SER A 380 -28.98 7.14 5.36
CA SER A 380 -29.08 5.76 4.89
C SER A 380 -27.72 5.07 4.74
N GLY A 381 -26.63 5.76 5.08
CA GLY A 381 -25.28 5.21 5.04
C GLY A 381 -25.05 4.17 6.14
N SER A 382 -24.11 3.26 5.91
CA SER A 382 -23.70 2.26 6.90
C SER A 382 -22.18 2.20 7.05
N VAL A 383 -21.71 2.17 8.29
CA VAL A 383 -20.29 2.04 8.63
C VAL A 383 -20.13 0.85 9.56
N LEU A 384 -19.27 -0.09 9.17
CA LEU A 384 -18.76 -1.18 9.99
C LEU A 384 -17.23 -1.09 9.98
N VAL A 385 -16.62 -0.94 11.14
CA VAL A 385 -15.17 -0.99 11.32
C VAL A 385 -14.89 -1.89 12.50
N ARG A 386 -14.10 -2.94 12.32
CA ARG A 386 -13.75 -3.87 13.40
C ARG A 386 -12.35 -4.43 13.20
N ASP A 387 -11.81 -5.02 14.26
CA ASP A 387 -10.52 -5.70 14.30
C ASP A 387 -9.37 -4.82 13.76
N SER A 388 -9.50 -3.50 13.89
CA SER A 388 -8.66 -2.51 13.21
C SER A 388 -7.93 -1.59 14.19
N ASN A 389 -6.73 -1.15 13.80
CA ASN A 389 -6.00 -0.08 14.47
C ASN A 389 -6.35 1.25 13.82
N ILE A 390 -6.85 2.19 14.62
CA ILE A 390 -7.20 3.54 14.17
C ILE A 390 -6.35 4.52 14.98
N SER A 391 -5.40 5.19 14.31
CA SER A 391 -4.44 6.07 14.99
C SER A 391 -4.11 7.33 14.19
N ALA A 392 -3.51 8.33 14.84
CA ALA A 392 -3.02 9.54 14.20
C ALA A 392 -4.04 10.25 13.26
N SER A 393 -5.26 10.50 13.74
CA SER A 393 -6.18 11.47 13.11
C SER A 393 -5.86 12.89 13.58
N ALA A 394 -5.92 13.89 12.70
CA ALA A 394 -5.76 15.28 13.11
C ALA A 394 -7.03 15.86 13.78
N THR A 395 -8.16 15.15 13.66
CA THR A 395 -9.45 15.56 14.22
C THR A 395 -10.16 14.36 14.84
N THR A 396 -11.32 13.96 14.32
CA THR A 396 -12.11 12.81 14.79
C THR A 396 -11.69 11.55 14.04
N ALA A 397 -11.78 10.37 14.65
CA ALA A 397 -11.60 9.11 13.96
C ALA A 397 -12.82 8.76 13.11
N VAL A 398 -14.00 8.65 13.76
CA VAL A 398 -15.25 8.23 13.12
C VAL A 398 -16.36 9.22 13.43
N VAL A 399 -17.01 9.73 12.38
CA VAL A 399 -18.22 10.54 12.46
C VAL A 399 -19.34 9.83 11.72
N ASN A 400 -20.50 9.71 12.37
CA ASN A 400 -21.70 9.11 11.77
C ASN A 400 -22.88 10.08 11.86
N ASP A 401 -23.68 10.16 10.78
CA ASP A 401 -24.89 10.96 10.74
C ASP A 401 -25.85 10.54 11.87
N SER A 402 -26.42 11.50 12.58
CA SER A 402 -27.27 11.25 13.74
C SER A 402 -28.61 10.59 13.41
N ASN A 403 -29.03 10.61 12.14
CA ASN A 403 -30.26 9.98 11.65
C ASN A 403 -29.99 8.64 10.97
N ALA A 404 -28.73 8.25 10.80
CA ALA A 404 -28.36 6.93 10.32
C ALA A 404 -28.52 5.88 11.43
N GLY A 405 -28.54 4.60 11.05
CA GLY A 405 -28.28 3.54 12.01
C GLY A 405 -26.91 3.75 12.68
N PRO A 406 -26.72 3.31 13.95
CA PRO A 406 -25.43 3.43 14.60
C PRO A 406 -24.31 2.78 13.78
N ALA A 407 -23.19 3.48 13.64
CA ALA A 407 -21.98 2.90 13.06
C ALA A 407 -21.42 1.88 14.05
N ASP A 408 -21.17 0.65 13.61
CA ASP A 408 -20.56 -0.36 14.47
C ASP A 408 -19.03 -0.25 14.33
N ALA A 409 -18.40 0.33 15.35
CA ALA A 409 -16.96 0.50 15.45
C ALA A 409 -16.39 -0.17 16.72
N ARG A 410 -17.06 -1.23 17.21
CA ARG A 410 -16.55 -2.04 18.33
C ARG A 410 -15.36 -2.88 17.88
N TYR A 411 -14.59 -3.35 18.86
CA TYR A 411 -13.39 -4.16 18.66
C TYR A 411 -12.38 -3.44 17.77
N ASN A 412 -12.01 -2.20 18.13
CA ASN A 412 -10.93 -1.46 17.47
C ASN A 412 -9.95 -0.90 18.50
N TRP A 413 -8.71 -0.66 18.09
CA TRP A 413 -7.76 0.15 18.84
C TRP A 413 -7.91 1.61 18.45
N TRP A 414 -8.10 2.50 19.43
CA TRP A 414 -8.35 3.93 19.21
C TRP A 414 -7.12 4.81 19.45
N GLY A 415 -5.93 4.22 19.58
CA GLY A 415 -4.70 4.95 19.91
C GLY A 415 -4.45 5.14 21.40
N ALA A 416 -5.34 4.67 22.28
CA ALA A 416 -5.13 4.64 23.73
C ALA A 416 -5.90 3.50 24.40
N ALA A 417 -5.31 2.92 25.46
CA ALA A 417 -5.89 1.82 26.25
C ALA A 417 -7.22 2.19 26.89
N SER A 418 -7.34 3.45 27.32
CA SER A 418 -8.57 4.04 27.88
C SER A 418 -9.70 4.23 26.86
N GLY A 419 -9.48 3.91 25.58
CA GLY A 419 -10.51 3.97 24.54
C GLY A 419 -10.62 5.33 23.85
N PRO A 420 -11.64 5.52 22.99
CA PRO A 420 -11.80 6.75 22.23
C PRO A 420 -12.16 7.93 23.14
N ALA A 421 -11.81 9.14 22.70
CA ALA A 421 -12.24 10.37 23.35
C ALA A 421 -13.58 10.87 22.78
N ASN A 422 -14.13 11.93 23.38
CA ASN A 422 -15.30 12.63 22.84
C ASN A 422 -14.94 13.44 21.58
N GLY A 423 -15.58 13.15 20.45
CA GLY A 423 -15.48 13.93 19.21
C GLY A 423 -16.63 14.93 19.05
N GLY A 424 -16.30 16.22 19.11
CA GLY A 424 -17.21 17.31 18.74
C GLY A 424 -18.02 17.92 19.89
N THR A 425 -18.68 19.05 19.60
CA THR A 425 -19.38 19.93 20.56
C THR A 425 -20.80 19.48 20.90
N GLN A 426 -21.28 18.36 20.34
CA GLN A 426 -22.67 17.94 20.44
C GLN A 426 -22.89 16.99 21.61
N SER A 427 -23.92 17.25 22.42
CA SER A 427 -24.22 16.43 23.61
C SER A 427 -24.91 15.13 23.22
N CYS A 428 -24.27 13.99 23.50
CA CYS A 428 -24.83 12.65 23.32
C CYS A 428 -25.89 12.35 24.40
N ASN A 429 -26.96 11.62 24.04
CA ASN A 429 -28.00 11.16 24.96
C ASN A 429 -28.57 9.80 24.46
N PRO A 430 -28.67 8.76 25.30
CA PRO A 430 -28.17 8.66 26.68
C PRO A 430 -26.66 8.43 26.78
N LEU A 431 -26.12 8.74 27.95
CA LEU A 431 -24.76 8.47 28.42
C LEU A 431 -24.49 6.95 28.47
N PRO A 432 -23.23 6.48 28.40
CA PRO A 432 -21.99 7.17 28.78
C PRO A 432 -21.22 7.83 27.64
N ARG A 433 -20.63 9.00 27.94
CA ARG A 433 -19.63 9.67 27.09
C ARG A 433 -18.29 8.94 27.19
N PRO A 434 -17.56 8.68 26.08
CA PRO A 434 -16.19 8.22 26.13
C PRO A 434 -15.30 9.18 26.96
N SER A 435 -14.63 8.68 28.00
CA SER A 435 -13.64 9.41 28.82
C SER A 435 -12.20 9.06 28.46
N GLY A 436 -12.00 8.21 27.44
CA GLY A 436 -10.69 7.77 26.98
C GLY A 436 -9.86 8.91 26.38
N SER A 437 -8.53 8.69 26.35
CA SER A 437 -7.56 9.61 25.76
C SER A 437 -7.24 9.29 24.30
N GLY A 438 -7.92 8.30 23.70
CA GLY A 438 -7.75 7.89 22.31
C GLY A 438 -8.39 8.88 21.34
N LEU A 439 -8.48 8.47 20.08
CA LEU A 439 -9.02 9.32 19.04
C LEU A 439 -10.50 9.64 19.28
N PRO A 440 -10.93 10.89 19.02
CA PRO A 440 -12.32 11.28 19.22
C PRO A 440 -13.30 10.55 18.31
N ILE A 441 -14.54 10.31 18.76
CA ILE A 441 -15.66 9.77 17.94
C ILE A 441 -16.97 10.56 18.15
N SER A 442 -17.86 10.54 17.15
CA SER A 442 -19.21 11.15 17.28
C SER A 442 -20.20 10.28 18.05
N CYS A 443 -21.32 10.86 18.52
CA CYS A 443 -22.31 10.17 19.35
C CYS A 443 -22.98 8.93 18.74
N ASN A 444 -23.16 8.86 17.41
CA ASN A 444 -23.87 7.75 16.75
C ASN A 444 -22.91 6.62 16.32
N VAL A 445 -21.94 6.30 17.18
CA VAL A 445 -20.89 5.31 16.95
C VAL A 445 -20.82 4.36 18.14
N LEU A 446 -21.02 3.06 17.91
CA LEU A 446 -20.78 2.01 18.89
C LEU A 446 -19.28 1.71 18.93
N PHE A 447 -18.67 1.72 20.11
CA PHE A 447 -17.21 1.55 20.25
C PHE A 447 -16.80 0.58 21.35
N ASP A 448 -17.71 0.25 22.28
CA ASP A 448 -17.49 -0.67 23.38
C ASP A 448 -18.02 -2.09 23.04
N PRO A 449 -17.21 -3.15 23.23
CA PRO A 449 -15.82 -3.16 23.74
C PRO A 449 -14.81 -2.64 22.71
N TRP A 450 -13.65 -2.17 23.17
CA TRP A 450 -12.50 -1.80 22.34
C TRP A 450 -11.24 -2.57 22.76
N PHE A 451 -10.20 -2.58 21.91
CA PHE A 451 -8.92 -3.17 22.27
C PHE A 451 -8.11 -2.23 23.15
N ARG A 452 -7.44 -2.75 24.19
CA ARG A 452 -6.60 -1.95 25.10
C ARG A 452 -5.15 -1.76 24.60
N CYS A 453 -4.86 -2.24 23.41
CA CYS A 453 -3.53 -2.34 22.80
C CYS A 453 -3.62 -2.31 21.27
N THR A 454 -2.50 -2.06 20.61
CA THR A 454 -2.39 -2.13 19.15
C THR A 454 -2.51 -3.59 18.68
N LEU A 455 -3.49 -3.90 17.82
CA LEU A 455 -3.59 -5.22 17.20
C LEU A 455 -2.35 -5.52 16.35
N GLY A 456 -1.93 -6.79 16.34
CA GLY A 456 -0.73 -7.26 15.65
C GLY A 456 0.55 -7.14 16.47
N GLN A 457 0.48 -6.50 17.63
CA GLN A 457 1.43 -6.67 18.73
C GLN A 457 0.82 -7.63 19.75
N LEU A 458 1.65 -8.38 20.47
CA LEU A 458 1.14 -9.08 21.67
C LEU A 458 0.70 -7.98 22.63
N CYS A 459 -0.59 -7.96 22.94
CA CYS A 459 -1.14 -7.11 24.00
C CYS A 459 -0.77 -7.59 25.39
N GLN A 460 -0.10 -8.74 25.42
CA GLN A 460 0.17 -9.55 26.57
C GLN A 460 1.43 -10.35 26.24
N SER A 461 2.57 -9.71 26.43
CA SER A 461 3.85 -10.15 25.91
C SER A 461 4.38 -11.40 26.61
N ASP A 462 3.85 -11.71 27.81
CA ASP A 462 4.30 -12.81 28.65
C ASP A 462 3.25 -13.90 28.95
N ALA A 463 1.98 -13.68 28.58
CA ALA A 463 0.88 -14.64 28.71
C ALA A 463 0.43 -15.00 30.15
N ASP A 464 0.63 -14.12 31.14
CA ASP A 464 0.24 -14.25 32.55
C ASP A 464 -1.25 -14.01 32.95
N GLY A 465 -2.02 -13.21 32.21
CA GLY A 465 -3.43 -12.88 32.37
C GLY A 465 -3.74 -11.38 32.27
N LEU A 466 -2.74 -10.49 32.25
CA LEU A 466 -2.87 -9.04 32.31
C LEU A 466 -2.24 -8.38 31.08
N ASP A 467 -2.85 -7.33 30.51
CA ASP A 467 -2.29 -6.69 29.32
C ASP A 467 -1.11 -5.75 29.62
N ASP A 468 -0.13 -5.64 28.71
CA ASP A 468 1.14 -4.91 28.93
C ASP A 468 0.93 -3.45 29.41
N ASN A 469 -0.15 -2.80 28.96
CA ASN A 469 -0.46 -1.43 29.36
C ASN A 469 -0.98 -1.37 30.78
N THR A 470 -1.86 -2.30 31.15
CA THR A 470 -2.33 -2.47 32.52
C THR A 470 -1.16 -2.80 33.44
N GLU A 471 -0.32 -3.76 33.08
CA GLU A 471 0.90 -4.11 33.84
C GLU A 471 1.79 -2.91 34.10
N THR A 472 2.15 -2.18 33.05
CA THR A 472 3.00 -0.97 33.17
C THR A 472 2.36 0.10 34.05
N ALA A 473 1.06 0.31 33.93
CA ALA A 473 0.34 1.32 34.73
C ALA A 473 0.17 0.91 36.20
N CYS A 474 0.07 -0.40 36.44
CA CYS A 474 -0.12 -1.00 37.76
C CYS A 474 1.20 -1.38 38.45
N GLY A 475 2.34 -1.15 37.81
CA GLY A 475 3.68 -1.29 38.41
C GLY A 475 4.45 -2.56 38.03
N SER A 476 3.82 -3.50 37.34
CA SER A 476 4.46 -4.77 36.97
C SER A 476 5.22 -4.72 35.64
N ASN A 477 6.10 -5.70 35.45
CA ASN A 477 6.93 -5.82 34.26
C ASN A 477 6.24 -6.65 33.16
N PRO A 478 5.84 -6.04 32.03
CA PRO A 478 5.02 -6.69 31.00
C PRO A 478 5.71 -7.79 30.19
N LEU A 479 6.99 -8.05 30.48
CA LEU A 479 7.77 -9.08 29.81
C LEU A 479 8.08 -10.27 30.72
N ASN A 480 7.60 -10.27 31.96
CA ASN A 480 7.92 -11.29 32.94
C ASN A 480 6.65 -11.94 33.51
N PRO A 481 6.35 -13.19 33.15
CA PRO A 481 5.10 -13.85 33.53
C PRO A 481 4.99 -14.19 35.03
N ASN A 482 6.03 -13.88 35.81
CA ASN A 482 6.04 -14.02 37.26
C ASN A 482 5.93 -12.67 37.99
N SER A 483 5.97 -11.55 37.27
CA SER A 483 5.71 -10.21 37.80
C SER A 483 4.23 -9.93 37.59
N ARG A 484 3.53 -9.42 38.59
CA ARG A 484 2.14 -8.96 38.49
C ARG A 484 1.96 -7.77 39.43
N PRO A 485 0.93 -6.94 39.25
CA PRO A 485 0.67 -5.86 40.19
C PRO A 485 0.48 -6.37 41.61
N GLU A 486 0.90 -5.57 42.57
CA GLU A 486 0.81 -5.88 44.00
C GLU A 486 -0.62 -6.19 44.45
N ARG A 487 -0.82 -7.38 45.01
CA ARG A 487 -2.12 -7.88 45.46
C ARG A 487 -2.17 -8.14 46.97
N LEU A 488 -3.25 -7.66 47.57
CA LEU A 488 -3.50 -7.72 49.02
C LEU A 488 -4.40 -8.90 49.44
N ASP A 489 -4.59 -9.89 48.58
CA ASP A 489 -5.51 -11.00 48.80
C ASP A 489 -4.93 -12.38 48.42
N GLY A 490 -5.55 -13.42 48.99
CA GLY A 490 -5.21 -14.81 48.68
C GLY A 490 -3.76 -15.19 49.02
N ALA A 491 -3.09 -15.81 48.04
CA ALA A 491 -1.70 -16.25 48.16
C ALA A 491 -0.67 -15.14 47.87
N TYR A 492 -1.14 -13.99 47.38
CA TYR A 492 -0.33 -12.85 46.97
C TYR A 492 -0.12 -11.86 48.13
N ALA A 493 -1.05 -11.82 49.08
CA ALA A 493 -0.88 -11.02 50.29
C ALA A 493 0.43 -11.33 51.05
N ASN A 494 1.17 -10.29 51.40
CA ASN A 494 2.50 -10.33 52.02
C ASN A 494 3.59 -10.96 51.13
N GLN A 495 3.44 -10.87 49.81
CA GLN A 495 4.47 -11.21 48.83
C GLN A 495 4.95 -9.94 48.09
N ASP A 496 6.08 -10.09 47.39
CA ASP A 496 6.60 -9.11 46.43
C ASP A 496 6.17 -9.66 45.06
N ASP A 497 5.03 -9.19 44.58
CA ASP A 497 4.34 -9.73 43.41
C ASP A 497 4.91 -9.14 42.11
N ASP A 498 5.32 -7.87 42.15
CA ASP A 498 5.86 -7.17 40.99
C ASP A 498 7.38 -7.35 40.82
N LEU A 499 8.05 -7.87 41.87
CA LEU A 499 9.48 -8.17 41.96
C LEU A 499 10.37 -6.93 42.01
N ASP A 500 9.85 -5.80 42.50
CA ASP A 500 10.60 -4.56 42.70
C ASP A 500 11.36 -4.54 44.04
N GLY A 501 11.04 -5.46 44.96
CA GLY A 501 11.64 -5.62 46.28
C GLY A 501 10.87 -4.99 47.44
N ALA A 502 9.73 -4.35 47.18
CA ALA A 502 8.74 -3.99 48.17
C ALA A 502 7.69 -5.12 48.32
N ILE A 503 6.82 -4.99 49.33
CA ILE A 503 5.81 -6.01 49.66
C ILE A 503 4.54 -5.24 49.99
N ASP A 504 3.44 -5.57 49.34
CA ASP A 504 2.11 -5.02 49.58
C ASP A 504 2.09 -3.47 49.51
N GLU A 505 2.92 -2.85 48.68
CA GLU A 505 2.91 -1.40 48.49
C GLU A 505 1.68 -0.93 47.72
N PRO A 506 1.34 0.37 47.81
CA PRO A 506 0.25 0.92 47.02
C PRO A 506 0.58 0.91 45.53
N LEU A 507 -0.45 0.62 44.71
CA LEU A 507 -0.36 0.74 43.25
C LEU A 507 0.15 2.13 42.80
N PRO A 508 0.89 2.21 41.69
CA PRO A 508 1.38 3.48 41.15
C PRO A 508 0.27 4.47 40.83
N VAL A 509 0.60 5.76 40.90
CA VAL A 509 -0.32 6.84 40.47
C VAL A 509 -0.62 6.68 38.98
N GLY A 510 -1.91 6.67 38.62
CA GLY A 510 -2.39 6.41 37.27
C GLY A 510 -2.92 4.98 37.08
N GLY A 511 -2.62 4.07 38.01
CA GLY A 511 -3.17 2.70 38.03
C GLY A 511 -4.69 2.68 38.15
N GLU A 512 -5.30 3.69 38.78
CA GLU A 512 -6.76 3.78 38.95
C GLU A 512 -7.56 3.83 37.64
N ALA A 513 -6.92 4.04 36.49
CA ALA A 513 -7.57 3.97 35.18
C ALA A 513 -7.62 2.55 34.59
N TYR A 514 -7.01 1.58 35.27
CA TYR A 514 -6.79 0.21 34.80
C TYR A 514 -7.35 -0.80 35.82
N ASP A 515 -7.42 -2.06 35.43
CA ASP A 515 -7.95 -3.21 36.20
C ASP A 515 -6.75 -4.03 36.65
N CYS A 516 -6.12 -3.59 37.75
CA CYS A 516 -4.80 -4.07 38.18
C CYS A 516 -4.87 -5.48 38.78
N ASP A 517 -5.99 -5.88 39.38
CA ASP A 517 -6.17 -7.23 39.94
C ASP A 517 -6.82 -8.24 38.98
N GLY A 518 -7.28 -7.79 37.81
CA GLY A 518 -7.81 -8.62 36.73
C GLY A 518 -9.19 -9.23 37.06
N ASP A 519 -10.03 -8.52 37.81
CA ASP A 519 -11.40 -8.90 38.13
C ASP A 519 -12.45 -8.39 37.12
N GLY A 520 -12.02 -7.49 36.21
CA GLY A 520 -12.82 -6.90 35.14
C GLY A 520 -13.35 -5.49 35.41
N PHE A 521 -12.93 -4.84 36.50
CA PHE A 521 -13.32 -3.49 36.90
C PHE A 521 -12.08 -2.61 37.06
N SER A 522 -12.13 -1.34 36.67
CA SER A 522 -10.97 -0.45 36.92
C SER A 522 -10.89 -0.03 38.39
N GLY A 523 -9.68 0.24 38.88
CA GLY A 523 -9.50 0.74 40.24
C GLY A 523 -10.25 2.03 40.53
N GLY A 524 -10.55 2.83 39.50
CA GLY A 524 -11.37 4.02 39.60
C GLY A 524 -12.82 3.70 39.96
N VAL A 525 -13.41 2.66 39.36
CA VAL A 525 -14.78 2.24 39.73
C VAL A 525 -14.80 1.56 41.07
N GLU A 526 -13.82 0.73 41.39
CA GLU A 526 -13.71 0.08 42.69
C GLU A 526 -13.52 1.07 43.83
N GLN A 527 -12.56 1.99 43.69
CA GLN A 527 -12.35 3.07 44.66
C GLN A 527 -13.64 3.85 44.90
N TYR A 528 -14.41 4.10 43.83
CA TYR A 528 -15.70 4.78 43.92
C TYR A 528 -16.76 3.95 44.66
N VAL A 529 -17.04 2.72 44.22
CA VAL A 529 -18.15 1.90 44.75
C VAL A 529 -17.90 1.43 46.18
N PHE A 530 -16.63 1.27 46.57
CA PHE A 530 -16.23 0.91 47.93
C PHE A 530 -15.90 2.12 48.80
N SER A 531 -15.98 3.35 48.27
CA SER A 531 -15.61 4.58 48.99
C SER A 531 -14.19 4.50 49.59
N ALA A 532 -13.26 3.88 48.87
CA ALA A 532 -11.90 3.64 49.33
C ALA A 532 -11.05 4.92 49.24
N ALA A 533 -10.10 5.07 50.17
CA ALA A 533 -9.22 6.25 50.21
C ALA A 533 -8.13 6.25 49.11
N SER A 534 -7.90 5.10 48.47
CA SER A 534 -6.84 4.79 47.50
C SER A 534 -7.30 3.56 46.67
N PRO A 535 -6.71 3.24 45.50
CA PRO A 535 -7.03 2.02 44.73
C PRO A 535 -6.62 0.69 45.41
N VAL A 536 -6.72 0.61 46.74
CA VAL A 536 -6.49 -0.60 47.55
C VAL A 536 -7.52 -1.70 47.27
N SER A 537 -8.69 -1.32 46.75
CA SER A 537 -9.70 -2.28 46.28
C SER A 537 -9.22 -3.01 45.01
N ASP A 538 -8.59 -2.28 44.09
CA ASP A 538 -7.95 -2.78 42.84
C ASP A 538 -6.67 -3.60 43.09
N GLN A 539 -6.38 -3.89 44.35
CA GLN A 539 -5.36 -4.85 44.76
C GLN A 539 -6.01 -6.14 45.27
N LYS A 540 -7.34 -6.28 45.15
CA LYS A 540 -8.11 -7.37 45.77
C LYS A 540 -9.15 -7.89 44.80
N ARG A 541 -8.74 -8.90 44.06
CA ARG A 541 -9.62 -9.56 43.11
C ARG A 541 -10.87 -10.16 43.77
N CYS A 542 -10.73 -10.72 44.97
CA CYS A 542 -11.85 -11.35 45.68
C CYS A 542 -11.83 -11.11 47.19
N GLY A 543 -13.04 -11.10 47.78
CA GLY A 543 -13.23 -10.95 49.21
C GLY A 543 -14.39 -10.03 49.53
N ILE A 544 -14.36 -9.46 50.73
CA ILE A 544 -15.35 -8.46 51.16
C ILE A 544 -14.97 -7.13 50.55
N ASP A 545 -15.91 -6.50 49.84
CA ASP A 545 -15.75 -5.17 49.24
C ASP A 545 -14.52 -5.09 48.31
N ALA A 546 -14.41 -6.14 47.49
CA ALA A 546 -13.32 -6.43 46.58
C ALA A 546 -13.84 -6.49 45.14
N TRP A 547 -14.69 -7.46 44.81
CA TRP A 547 -15.23 -7.61 43.44
C TRP A 547 -16.57 -6.89 43.24
N PRO A 548 -16.68 -5.84 42.39
CA PRO A 548 -17.92 -5.08 42.23
C PRO A 548 -19.12 -5.88 41.72
N ALA A 549 -18.90 -7.00 41.02
CA ALA A 549 -19.99 -7.86 40.54
C ALA A 549 -20.66 -8.71 41.63
N ASP A 550 -20.05 -8.84 42.81
CA ASP A 550 -20.62 -9.51 43.97
C ASP A 550 -21.11 -8.44 44.94
N MET A 551 -22.40 -8.14 44.89
CA MET A 551 -23.02 -7.03 45.60
C MET A 551 -23.31 -7.37 47.06
N ASN A 552 -23.37 -8.66 47.40
CA ASN A 552 -23.66 -9.14 48.74
C ASN A 552 -22.50 -9.86 49.44
N ASN A 553 -21.30 -9.85 48.83
CA ASN A 553 -20.05 -10.41 49.37
C ASN A 553 -20.14 -11.92 49.66
N ASN A 554 -20.82 -12.70 48.81
CA ASN A 554 -20.93 -14.16 48.97
C ASN A 554 -19.92 -14.97 48.09
N GLY A 555 -19.11 -14.28 47.29
CA GLY A 555 -18.14 -14.85 46.36
C GLY A 555 -18.72 -15.33 45.03
N PHE A 556 -19.96 -15.01 44.69
CA PHE A 556 -20.65 -15.50 43.49
C PHE A 556 -21.65 -14.47 42.94
N SER A 557 -21.43 -14.02 41.71
CA SER A 557 -22.33 -13.07 41.06
C SER A 557 -23.54 -13.81 40.48
N ASP A 558 -24.71 -13.62 41.08
CA ASP A 558 -25.94 -14.30 40.66
C ASP A 558 -27.19 -13.41 40.70
N ILE A 559 -28.37 -14.04 40.71
CA ILE A 559 -29.64 -13.32 40.69
C ILE A 559 -29.87 -12.51 41.96
N SER A 560 -29.24 -12.89 43.09
CA SER A 560 -29.32 -12.16 44.34
C SER A 560 -28.58 -10.83 44.27
N ASP A 561 -27.50 -10.73 43.50
CA ASP A 561 -26.78 -9.48 43.26
C ASP A 561 -27.54 -8.57 42.30
N ILE A 562 -28.06 -9.13 41.19
CA ILE A 562 -28.90 -8.38 40.25
C ILE A 562 -30.17 -7.88 40.93
N ALA A 563 -30.74 -8.65 41.86
CA ALA A 563 -31.91 -8.25 42.64
C ALA A 563 -31.67 -6.99 43.48
N LEU A 564 -30.43 -6.77 43.97
CA LEU A 564 -30.07 -5.56 44.72
C LEU A 564 -30.08 -4.33 43.81
N LEU A 565 -29.51 -4.42 42.60
CA LEU A 565 -29.49 -3.32 41.62
C LEU A 565 -30.89 -3.00 41.14
N THR A 566 -31.64 -4.03 40.72
CA THR A 566 -33.01 -3.86 40.24
C THR A 566 -33.95 -3.33 41.32
N GLY A 567 -33.68 -3.61 42.60
CA GLY A 567 -34.42 -3.09 43.74
C GLY A 567 -34.33 -1.56 43.92
N VAL A 568 -33.28 -0.93 43.39
CA VAL A 568 -33.07 0.53 43.45
C VAL A 568 -32.96 1.18 42.06
N PHE A 569 -33.33 0.46 41.01
CA PHE A 569 -33.22 0.95 39.63
C PHE A 569 -33.95 2.29 39.46
N GLY A 570 -33.28 3.24 38.81
CA GLY A 570 -33.76 4.60 38.56
C GLY A 570 -33.71 5.52 39.78
N GLN A 571 -33.19 5.08 40.93
CA GLN A 571 -32.96 5.96 42.07
C GLN A 571 -31.66 6.75 41.90
N SER A 572 -31.68 8.02 42.34
CA SER A 572 -30.48 8.85 42.42
C SER A 572 -29.56 8.37 43.54
N LEU A 573 -28.28 8.72 43.44
CA LEU A 573 -27.30 8.55 44.50
C LEU A 573 -27.05 9.89 45.20
N PRO A 574 -27.48 10.08 46.47
CA PRO A 574 -28.38 9.26 47.31
C PRO A 574 -29.89 9.38 46.91
N PRO A 575 -30.80 8.48 47.37
CA PRO A 575 -30.66 7.55 48.49
C PRO A 575 -30.10 6.15 48.15
N ALA A 576 -29.93 5.80 46.87
CA ALA A 576 -29.35 4.51 46.53
C ALA A 576 -27.88 4.40 47.01
N PRO A 577 -27.41 3.21 47.42
CA PRO A 577 -26.01 3.00 47.78
C PRO A 577 -25.07 3.20 46.60
N ILE A 578 -23.96 3.91 46.82
CA ILE A 578 -22.87 4.11 45.86
C ILE A 578 -22.31 2.78 45.34
N ARG A 579 -22.40 1.73 46.15
CA ARG A 579 -21.98 0.38 45.79
C ARG A 579 -22.66 -0.19 44.54
N TYR A 580 -23.85 0.31 44.16
CA TYR A 580 -24.63 -0.26 43.07
C TYR A 580 -24.42 0.45 41.72
N ASP A 581 -23.49 1.40 41.68
CA ASP A 581 -23.21 2.28 40.52
C ASP A 581 -21.83 1.93 39.94
N ILE A 582 -21.76 0.72 39.37
CA ILE A 582 -20.58 0.05 38.83
C ILE A 582 -20.32 0.36 37.35
N ALA A 583 -21.20 1.13 36.70
CA ALA A 583 -21.03 1.58 35.33
C ALA A 583 -21.49 3.05 35.16
N PRO A 584 -20.83 3.84 34.30
CA PRO A 584 -19.69 3.47 33.45
C PRO A 584 -18.40 3.30 34.26
N ASP A 585 -17.46 2.59 33.65
CA ASP A 585 -16.18 2.18 34.22
C ASP A 585 -15.06 2.65 33.27
N PRO A 586 -14.22 3.64 33.68
CA PRO A 586 -14.18 4.30 34.98
C PRO A 586 -15.35 5.29 35.22
N PRO A 587 -15.66 5.62 36.49
CA PRO A 587 -16.78 6.48 36.85
C PRO A 587 -16.60 7.92 36.36
N PRO A 588 -17.68 8.62 35.97
CA PRO A 588 -17.60 10.00 35.50
C PRO A 588 -17.47 10.99 36.68
N PRO A 589 -17.15 12.27 36.41
CA PRO A 589 -17.07 13.31 37.44
C PRO A 589 -18.36 13.45 38.26
N PRO A 590 -18.31 13.98 39.51
CA PRO A 590 -19.45 14.02 40.41
C PRO A 590 -20.65 14.82 39.85
N GLY A 591 -21.82 14.19 39.78
CA GLY A 591 -23.10 14.83 39.42
C GLY A 591 -24.20 13.80 39.17
N GLY A 592 -25.44 14.10 39.60
CA GLY A 592 -26.68 13.31 39.45
C GLY A 592 -26.54 11.88 38.91
N ARG A 593 -25.91 10.98 39.69
CA ARG A 593 -25.74 9.57 39.32
C ARG A 593 -26.98 8.77 39.69
N PHE A 594 -27.24 7.70 38.94
CA PHE A 594 -28.38 6.81 39.12
C PHE A 594 -27.91 5.37 38.99
N VAL A 595 -28.59 4.45 39.67
CA VAL A 595 -28.50 3.04 39.29
C VAL A 595 -29.36 2.85 38.05
N ASP A 596 -28.73 2.54 36.91
CA ASP A 596 -29.38 2.47 35.62
C ASP A 596 -29.11 1.17 34.86
N ILE A 597 -29.45 1.15 33.56
CA ILE A 597 -29.36 -0.06 32.75
C ILE A 597 -27.91 -0.46 32.46
N SER A 598 -26.98 0.49 32.52
CA SER A 598 -25.55 0.28 32.33
C SER A 598 -24.99 -0.57 33.47
N ASP A 599 -25.41 -0.31 34.71
CA ASP A 599 -25.00 -1.10 35.89
C ASP A 599 -25.49 -2.54 35.78
N ILE A 600 -26.78 -2.72 35.46
CA ILE A 600 -27.38 -4.04 35.27
C ILE A 600 -26.68 -4.77 34.12
N SER A 601 -26.38 -4.07 33.01
CA SER A 601 -25.71 -4.68 31.86
C SER A 601 -24.28 -5.10 32.20
N LYS A 602 -23.55 -4.30 32.99
CA LYS A 602 -22.20 -4.62 33.45
C LYS A 602 -22.21 -5.84 34.36
N ILE A 603 -23.06 -5.91 35.39
CA ILE A 603 -23.10 -7.07 36.30
C ILE A 603 -23.55 -8.37 35.60
N VAL A 604 -24.46 -8.28 34.62
CA VAL A 604 -24.92 -9.45 33.85
C VAL A 604 -23.77 -10.15 33.11
N ASN A 605 -22.70 -9.43 32.73
CA ASN A 605 -21.50 -10.04 32.12
C ASN A 605 -20.74 -10.98 33.08
N TYR A 606 -21.08 -10.98 34.36
CA TYR A 606 -20.49 -11.81 35.41
C TYR A 606 -21.48 -12.81 36.01
N PHE A 607 -22.72 -12.86 35.53
CA PHE A 607 -23.72 -13.79 36.06
C PHE A 607 -23.26 -15.25 35.98
N GLY A 608 -23.36 -15.95 37.10
CA GLY A 608 -22.92 -17.33 37.25
C GLY A 608 -21.41 -17.51 37.40
N LYS A 609 -20.64 -16.42 37.60
CA LYS A 609 -19.21 -16.50 37.87
C LYS A 609 -18.95 -16.46 39.37
N HIS A 610 -18.02 -17.32 39.81
CA HIS A 610 -17.41 -17.21 41.13
C HIS A 610 -16.27 -16.22 41.08
N CYS A 611 -16.06 -15.51 42.18
CA CYS A 611 -14.82 -14.83 42.38
C CYS A 611 -13.72 -15.89 42.61
N SER A 612 -12.87 -16.09 41.61
CA SER A 612 -11.77 -17.06 41.70
C SER A 612 -10.47 -16.37 42.10
N GLN A 613 -9.97 -16.70 43.29
CA GLN A 613 -8.56 -16.48 43.64
C GLN A 613 -7.70 -17.36 42.69
N PRO A 614 -6.67 -16.80 42.03
CA PRO A 614 -5.75 -17.60 41.20
C PRO A 614 -5.09 -18.75 41.95
#